data_AF-A0A671E8C7-F1
#
_entry.id   AF-A0A671E8C7-F1
#
_cell.length_a   1.000
_cell.length_b   1.000
_cell.length_c   1.000
_cell.angle_alpha   90.00
_cell.angle_beta   90.00
_cell.angle_gamma   90.00
#
_symmetry.space_group_name_H-M   'P 1'
#
loop_
_entity.id
_entity.type
_entity.pdbx_description
1 polymer ?
#
loop_
_entity_poly.entity_id
_entity_poly.type
_entity_poly.pdbx_seq_one_letter_code
_entity_poly.pdbx_strand_id
1 'polypeptide(L)'
;MLFPRRAMATFRLALIQLQVSSIKSDNLTRACGLIRKAAMQGAKIVSLPECFNSPYGTNYFSEYAEKIPGESTQKLSEVAKECSIYLIGGSIPEEDAGKLYNTCAVFGPDGTLLVKYRKIRNLVWCLSSTCFSCTMKLLEKAVTAAQNSNGVERPYLTEL
;
A
#
# COMPACT_ATOMS: atom_id res chain seq x y z
N MET A 1 -0.34 38.43 -17.02
CA MET A 1 -0.52 37.06 -17.52
C MET A 1 -0.83 36.17 -16.33
N LEU A 2 -2.08 35.69 -16.21
CA LEU A 2 -2.45 34.68 -15.21
C LEU A 2 -2.16 33.31 -15.82
N PHE A 3 -1.20 32.58 -15.24
CA PHE A 3 -1.03 31.17 -15.56
C PHE A 3 -2.32 30.42 -15.20
N PRO A 4 -2.92 29.63 -16.10
CA PRO A 4 -4.07 28.82 -15.75
C PRO A 4 -3.64 27.84 -14.66
N ARG A 5 -4.26 27.92 -13.47
CA ARG A 5 -4.14 26.86 -12.46
C ARG A 5 -4.61 25.58 -13.12
N ARG A 6 -3.70 24.62 -13.35
CA ARG A 6 -4.02 23.26 -13.80
C ARG A 6 -5.16 22.76 -12.90
N ALA A 7 -6.34 22.48 -13.48
CA ALA A 7 -7.46 21.97 -12.71
C ALA A 7 -7.01 20.65 -12.07
N MET A 8 -6.78 20.69 -10.75
CA MET A 8 -6.40 19.50 -10.00
C MET A 8 -7.61 18.57 -10.01
N ALA A 9 -7.47 17.41 -10.64
CA ALA A 9 -8.50 16.38 -10.59
C ALA A 9 -8.79 16.05 -9.12
N THR A 10 -10.01 16.33 -8.67
CA THR A 10 -10.46 15.97 -7.32
C THR A 10 -10.61 14.45 -7.26
N PHE A 11 -9.95 13.82 -6.29
CA PHE A 11 -10.10 12.39 -6.04
C PHE A 11 -10.44 12.13 -4.57
N ARG A 12 -11.03 10.97 -4.30
CA ARG A 12 -11.35 10.52 -2.94
C ARG A 12 -10.29 9.53 -2.47
N LEU A 13 -9.62 9.89 -1.38
CA LEU A 13 -8.69 9.03 -0.65
C LEU A 13 -9.42 8.39 0.54
N ALA A 14 -9.24 7.09 0.73
CA ALA A 14 -9.67 6.39 1.94
C ALA A 14 -8.46 5.82 2.69
N LEU A 15 -8.40 6.09 3.99
CA LEU A 15 -7.42 5.51 4.89
C LEU A 15 -8.13 4.46 5.74
N ILE A 16 -7.73 3.20 5.60
CA ILE A 16 -8.34 2.10 6.33
C ILE A 16 -7.66 1.98 7.68
N GLN A 17 -8.46 2.12 8.74
CA GLN A 17 -8.05 1.77 10.09
C GLN A 17 -8.51 0.34 10.39
N LEU A 18 -7.59 -0.61 10.29
CA LEU A 18 -7.84 -2.04 10.51
C LEU A 18 -7.39 -2.44 11.92
N GLN A 19 -8.26 -3.14 12.65
CA GLN A 19 -7.84 -3.81 13.88
C GLN A 19 -7.11 -5.11 13.53
N VAL A 20 -5.84 -5.25 13.87
CA VAL A 20 -5.04 -6.42 13.50
C VAL A 20 -5.19 -7.53 14.53
N SER A 21 -5.41 -8.76 14.08
CA SER A 21 -5.46 -9.99 14.89
C SER A 21 -4.21 -10.85 14.63
N SER A 22 -4.03 -11.93 15.39
CA SER A 22 -2.98 -12.93 15.13
C SER A 22 -3.28 -13.84 13.95
N ILE A 23 -4.48 -13.80 13.38
CA ILE A 23 -4.86 -14.69 12.28
C ILE A 23 -4.70 -13.92 10.96
N LYS A 24 -3.63 -14.23 10.22
CA LYS A 24 -3.31 -13.58 8.94
C LYS A 24 -4.49 -13.59 7.96
N SER A 25 -5.14 -14.75 7.79
CA SER A 25 -6.27 -14.89 6.86
C SER A 25 -7.47 -14.01 7.23
N ASP A 26 -7.74 -13.84 8.52
CA ASP A 26 -8.78 -12.93 9.05
C ASP A 26 -8.42 -11.47 8.75
N ASN A 27 -7.17 -11.07 9.01
CA ASN A 27 -6.67 -9.73 8.67
C ASN A 27 -6.85 -9.43 7.18
N LEU A 28 -6.44 -10.35 6.29
CA LEU A 28 -6.57 -10.20 4.85
C LEU A 28 -8.04 -10.10 4.43
N THR A 29 -8.90 -10.95 4.98
CA THR A 29 -10.34 -10.95 4.67
C THR A 29 -11.00 -9.62 5.05
N ARG A 30 -10.72 -9.13 6.25
CA ARG A 30 -11.25 -7.83 6.73
C ARG A 30 -10.66 -6.65 5.97
N ALA A 31 -9.37 -6.68 5.64
CA ALA A 31 -8.72 -5.67 4.81
C ALA A 31 -9.39 -5.56 3.44
N CYS A 32 -9.54 -6.69 2.72
CA CYS A 32 -10.22 -6.73 1.43
C CYS A 32 -11.68 -6.26 1.53
N GLY A 33 -12.41 -6.64 2.59
CA GLY A 33 -13.77 -6.16 2.84
C GLY A 33 -13.87 -4.64 3.00
N LEU A 34 -12.95 -4.04 3.76
CA LEU A 34 -12.89 -2.58 3.96
C LEU A 34 -12.46 -1.85 2.68
N ILE A 35 -11.56 -2.43 1.88
CA ILE A 35 -11.16 -1.90 0.57
C ILE A 35 -12.38 -1.84 -0.35
N ARG A 36 -13.13 -2.93 -0.48
CA ARG A 36 -14.37 -2.96 -1.28
C ARG A 36 -15.37 -1.92 -0.80
N LYS A 37 -15.54 -1.77 0.52
CA LYS A 37 -16.42 -0.74 1.10
C LYS A 37 -15.98 0.67 0.74
N ALA A 38 -14.68 0.97 0.82
CA ALA A 38 -14.12 2.26 0.43
C ALA A 38 -14.32 2.54 -1.07
N ALA A 39 -14.11 1.54 -1.92
CA ALA A 39 -14.32 1.63 -3.36
C ALA A 39 -15.80 1.89 -3.72
N MET A 40 -16.74 1.20 -3.05
CA MET A 40 -18.18 1.46 -3.20
C MET A 40 -18.57 2.88 -2.79
N GLN A 41 -17.84 3.47 -1.82
CA GLN A 41 -17.98 4.88 -1.45
C GLN A 41 -17.23 5.82 -2.41
N GLY A 42 -16.77 5.36 -3.57
CA GLY A 42 -16.14 6.19 -4.60
C GLY A 42 -14.68 6.54 -4.35
N ALA A 43 -13.99 5.89 -3.40
CA ALA A 43 -12.55 6.05 -3.24
C ALA A 43 -11.81 5.60 -4.51
N LYS A 44 -10.87 6.43 -4.98
CA LYS A 44 -9.99 6.11 -6.12
C LYS A 44 -8.60 5.69 -5.67
N ILE A 45 -8.20 6.12 -4.48
CA ILE A 45 -6.98 5.71 -3.80
C ILE A 45 -7.37 5.20 -2.42
N VAL A 46 -6.86 4.02 -2.05
CA VAL A 46 -7.08 3.42 -0.74
C VAL A 46 -5.74 3.06 -0.11
N SER A 47 -5.55 3.33 1.17
CA SER A 47 -4.35 2.94 1.92
C SER A 47 -4.70 2.06 3.10
N LEU A 48 -3.98 0.95 3.24
CA LEU A 48 -3.97 0.10 4.43
C LEU A 48 -2.96 0.61 5.47
N PRO A 49 -3.07 0.16 6.74
CA PRO A 49 -2.13 0.53 7.80
C PRO A 49 -0.82 -0.28 7.72
N GLU A 50 0.17 0.12 8.54
CA GLU A 50 1.42 -0.61 8.69
C GLU A 50 1.18 -2.01 9.29
N CYS A 51 1.95 -3.02 8.83
CA CYS A 51 1.90 -4.40 9.29
C CYS A 51 0.47 -4.97 9.38
N PHE A 52 -0.37 -4.69 8.39
CA PHE A 52 -1.80 -5.00 8.48
C PHE A 52 -2.10 -6.52 8.50
N ASN A 53 -1.17 -7.35 8.03
CA ASN A 53 -1.34 -8.81 7.91
C ASN A 53 -0.90 -9.60 9.16
N SER A 54 -0.25 -8.95 10.13
CA SER A 54 0.39 -9.63 11.28
C SER A 54 0.41 -8.78 12.55
N PRO A 55 0.38 -9.37 13.75
CA PRO A 55 0.67 -8.65 14.98
C PRO A 55 2.00 -7.90 14.90
N TYR A 56 2.03 -6.69 15.46
CA TYR A 56 3.24 -5.88 15.45
C TYR A 56 4.23 -6.36 16.52
N GLY A 57 5.41 -6.83 16.11
CA GLY A 57 6.48 -7.19 17.02
C GLY A 57 7.61 -7.97 16.36
N THR A 58 8.85 -7.77 16.83
CA THR A 58 10.05 -8.42 16.28
C THR A 58 9.99 -9.94 16.28
N ASN A 59 9.27 -10.51 17.25
CA ASN A 59 9.13 -11.96 17.40
C ASN A 59 8.16 -12.57 16.36
N TYR A 60 7.28 -11.76 15.78
CA TYR A 60 6.28 -12.21 14.81
C TYR A 60 6.75 -12.03 13.36
N PHE A 61 7.70 -11.12 13.10
CA PHE A 61 8.06 -10.80 11.72
C PHE A 61 8.59 -12.01 10.94
N SER A 62 9.38 -12.89 11.55
CA SER A 62 9.88 -14.10 10.87
C SER A 62 8.78 -15.11 10.56
N GLU A 63 7.76 -15.21 11.41
CA GLU A 63 6.66 -16.18 11.25
C GLU A 63 5.64 -15.70 10.19
N TYR A 64 5.39 -14.39 10.15
CA TYR A 64 4.38 -13.82 9.26
C TYR A 64 4.97 -13.30 7.95
N ALA A 65 6.30 -13.28 7.81
CA ALA A 65 6.94 -12.78 6.61
C ALA A 65 6.57 -13.60 5.37
N GLU A 66 6.48 -12.88 4.27
CA GLU A 66 6.17 -13.45 2.96
C GLU A 66 7.19 -12.98 1.94
N LYS A 67 7.47 -13.83 0.95
CA LYS A 67 8.09 -13.35 -0.28
C LYS A 67 7.09 -12.48 -1.03
N ILE A 68 7.59 -11.47 -1.74
CA ILE A 68 6.76 -10.63 -2.61
C ILE A 68 7.15 -10.92 -4.06
N PRO A 69 6.25 -11.48 -4.89
CA PRO A 69 4.83 -11.75 -4.63
C PRO A 69 4.57 -12.98 -3.73
N GLY A 70 3.52 -12.89 -2.91
CA GLY A 70 3.03 -13.90 -1.95
C GLY A 70 1.54 -13.70 -1.61
N GLU A 71 1.01 -14.47 -0.66
CA GLU A 71 -0.44 -14.54 -0.34
C GLU A 71 -1.08 -13.16 -0.14
N SER A 72 -0.48 -12.33 0.72
CA SER A 72 -0.98 -11.00 1.05
C SER A 72 -1.02 -10.12 -0.20
N THR A 73 0.08 -10.06 -0.95
CA THR A 73 0.17 -9.21 -2.15
C THR A 73 -0.72 -9.69 -3.30
N GLN A 74 -0.98 -10.99 -3.42
CA GLN A 74 -1.89 -11.53 -4.43
C GLN A 74 -3.33 -11.10 -4.14
N LYS A 75 -3.81 -11.25 -2.90
CA LYS A 75 -5.14 -10.78 -2.51
C LYS A 75 -5.31 -9.27 -2.67
N LEU A 76 -4.25 -8.50 -2.40
CA LEU A 76 -4.25 -7.05 -2.63
C LEU A 76 -4.31 -6.70 -4.12
N SER A 77 -3.54 -7.37 -4.96
CA SER A 77 -3.58 -7.23 -6.42
C SER A 77 -4.97 -7.53 -6.97
N GLU A 78 -5.57 -8.64 -6.54
CA GLU A 78 -6.91 -9.06 -6.96
C GLU A 78 -7.96 -8.02 -6.57
N VAL A 79 -8.01 -7.59 -5.30
CA VAL A 79 -9.03 -6.62 -4.85
C VAL A 79 -8.83 -5.24 -5.47
N ALA A 80 -7.59 -4.82 -5.75
CA ALA A 80 -7.31 -3.57 -6.45
C ALA A 80 -7.87 -3.60 -7.88
N LYS A 81 -7.68 -4.72 -8.58
CA LYS A 81 -8.24 -4.98 -9.91
C LYS A 81 -9.77 -5.03 -9.90
N GLU A 82 -10.35 -5.81 -8.99
CA GLU A 82 -11.80 -5.94 -8.81
C GLU A 82 -12.47 -4.58 -8.61
N CYS A 83 -11.85 -3.72 -7.80
CA CYS A 83 -12.40 -2.41 -7.46
C CYS A 83 -11.98 -1.30 -8.45
N SER A 84 -11.05 -1.58 -9.36
CA SER A 84 -10.44 -0.60 -10.27
C SER A 84 -9.92 0.66 -9.55
N ILE A 85 -9.12 0.45 -8.49
CA ILE A 85 -8.55 1.51 -7.64
C ILE A 85 -7.02 1.43 -7.59
N TYR A 86 -6.39 2.54 -7.22
CA TYR A 86 -5.02 2.51 -6.73
C TYR A 86 -5.00 2.09 -5.25
N LEU A 87 -4.23 1.07 -4.92
CA LEU A 87 -4.16 0.51 -3.58
C LEU A 87 -2.75 0.61 -3.02
N ILE A 88 -2.60 1.38 -1.95
CA ILE A 88 -1.39 1.40 -1.12
C ILE A 88 -1.57 0.30 -0.08
N GLY A 89 -0.86 -0.81 -0.27
CA GLY A 89 -0.98 -2.05 0.51
C GLY A 89 -0.45 -1.97 1.94
N GLY A 90 -0.40 -0.78 2.55
CA GLY A 90 0.12 -0.60 3.90
C GLY A 90 1.54 -1.11 3.99
N SER A 91 1.84 -1.94 4.99
CA SER A 91 3.05 -2.76 4.90
C SER A 91 2.86 -4.16 5.44
N ILE A 92 3.75 -5.06 5.01
CA ILE A 92 3.87 -6.43 5.51
C ILE A 92 5.33 -6.75 5.80
N PRO A 93 5.61 -7.70 6.70
CA PRO A 93 6.94 -8.29 6.80
C PRO A 93 7.25 -9.04 5.49
N GLU A 94 8.34 -8.65 4.83
CA GLU A 94 8.86 -9.29 3.63
C GLU A 94 10.09 -10.12 3.99
N GLU A 95 10.15 -11.36 3.52
CA GLU A 95 11.37 -12.16 3.52
C GLU A 95 12.02 -12.10 2.13
N ASP A 96 13.29 -11.69 2.08
CA ASP A 96 14.10 -11.74 0.86
C ASP A 96 15.54 -12.12 1.20
N ALA A 97 16.05 -13.18 0.58
CA ALA A 97 17.39 -13.74 0.78
C ALA A 97 17.77 -13.93 2.27
N GLY A 98 16.84 -14.42 3.09
CA GLY A 98 17.05 -14.66 4.53
C GLY A 98 17.08 -13.39 5.39
N LYS A 99 16.73 -12.22 4.83
CA LYS A 99 16.59 -10.95 5.54
C LYS A 99 15.12 -10.55 5.60
N LEU A 100 14.77 -9.87 6.69
CA LEU A 100 13.42 -9.37 6.92
C LEU A 100 13.35 -7.86 6.66
N TYR A 101 12.33 -7.45 5.93
CA TYR A 101 12.05 -6.06 5.60
C TYR A 101 10.63 -5.68 5.97
N ASN A 102 10.39 -4.41 6.25
CA ASN A 102 9.04 -3.85 6.35
C ASN A 102 8.72 -3.22 4.99
N THR A 103 7.80 -3.83 4.25
CA THR A 103 7.63 -3.52 2.83
C THR A 103 6.21 -3.09 2.50
N CYS A 104 6.10 -1.94 1.85
CA CYS A 104 4.87 -1.44 1.25
C CYS A 104 4.83 -1.80 -0.24
N ALA A 105 3.73 -2.41 -0.67
CA ALA A 105 3.43 -2.68 -2.07
C ALA A 105 2.28 -1.78 -2.54
N VAL A 106 2.43 -1.14 -3.70
CA VAL A 106 1.40 -0.30 -4.31
C VAL A 106 0.90 -0.96 -5.59
N PHE A 107 -0.41 -1.11 -5.71
CA PHE A 107 -1.07 -1.75 -6.84
C PHE A 107 -1.87 -0.75 -7.66
N GLY A 108 -1.87 -0.93 -8.98
CA GLY A 108 -2.70 -0.19 -9.92
C GLY A 108 -4.13 -0.74 -10.01
N PRO A 109 -5.01 -0.01 -10.72
CA PRO A 109 -6.40 -0.41 -10.92
C PRO A 109 -6.56 -1.67 -11.80
N ASP A 110 -5.50 -2.11 -12.47
CA ASP A 110 -5.41 -3.37 -13.21
C ASP A 110 -4.88 -4.53 -12.37
N GLY A 111 -4.52 -4.29 -11.11
CA GLY A 111 -3.86 -5.24 -10.20
C GLY A 111 -2.34 -5.28 -10.34
N THR A 112 -1.74 -4.53 -11.27
CA THR A 112 -0.29 -4.55 -11.48
C THR A 112 0.43 -3.96 -10.26
N LEU A 113 1.47 -4.63 -9.78
CA LEU A 113 2.37 -4.09 -8.75
C LEU A 113 3.18 -2.93 -9.36
N LEU A 114 2.87 -1.70 -8.96
CA LEU A 114 3.49 -0.49 -9.47
C LEU A 114 4.80 -0.17 -8.75
N VAL A 115 4.80 -0.30 -7.43
CA VAL A 115 5.95 0.06 -6.58
C VAL A 115 6.03 -0.91 -5.42
N LYS A 116 7.26 -1.34 -5.11
CA LYS A 116 7.61 -2.02 -3.87
C LYS A 116 8.63 -1.15 -3.14
N TYR A 117 8.33 -0.76 -1.91
CA TYR A 117 9.17 0.11 -1.11
C TYR A 117 9.49 -0.52 0.24
N ARG A 118 10.79 -0.60 0.56
CA ARG A 118 11.29 -1.12 1.83
C ARG A 118 11.55 0.04 2.79
N LYS A 119 11.09 -0.06 4.03
CA LYS A 119 11.35 0.96 5.05
C LYS A 119 12.85 1.07 5.30
N ILE A 120 13.41 2.25 5.03
CA ILE A 120 14.86 2.52 5.09
C ILE A 120 15.38 2.55 6.55
N ARG A 121 14.52 2.84 7.54
CA ARG A 121 14.91 2.93 8.97
C ARG A 121 14.46 1.67 9.73
N ASN A 122 15.37 1.14 10.57
CA ASN A 122 15.26 -0.14 11.29
C ASN A 122 13.85 -0.42 11.85
N LEU A 123 13.35 -1.64 11.59
CA LEU A 123 12.09 -2.19 12.12
C LEU A 123 11.92 -1.98 13.65
N VAL A 124 13.01 -1.94 14.41
CA VAL A 124 13.03 -1.79 15.87
C VAL A 124 12.62 -0.38 16.35
N TRP A 125 12.80 0.68 15.56
CA TRP A 125 12.55 2.07 15.98
C TRP A 125 11.12 2.57 15.71
N CYS A 126 10.23 1.67 15.31
CA CYS A 126 8.91 1.98 14.81
C CYS A 126 7.88 2.40 15.87
N LEU A 127 8.22 2.31 17.16
CA LEU A 127 7.37 2.77 18.26
C LEU A 127 7.31 4.31 18.40
N SER A 128 8.00 5.07 17.53
CA SER A 128 7.95 6.54 17.52
C SER A 128 7.45 7.07 16.18
N SER A 129 6.77 8.22 16.24
CA SER A 129 5.99 9.01 15.27
C SER A 129 6.46 9.16 13.80
N THR A 130 7.50 8.46 13.34
CA THR A 130 8.09 8.60 12.00
C THR A 130 7.40 7.76 10.91
N CYS A 131 6.43 6.91 11.25
CA CYS A 131 5.76 6.02 10.30
C CYS A 131 4.96 6.76 9.21
N PHE A 132 4.50 7.99 9.50
CA PHE A 132 3.65 8.77 8.59
C PHE A 132 4.39 9.24 7.31
N SER A 133 5.71 9.45 7.36
CA SER A 133 6.44 10.04 6.22
C SER A 133 6.58 9.10 5.02
N CYS A 134 6.62 7.77 5.24
CA CYS A 134 6.77 6.80 4.16
C CYS A 134 5.47 6.66 3.35
N THR A 135 4.33 6.58 4.02
CA THR A 135 3.01 6.53 3.38
C THR A 135 2.76 7.77 2.53
N MET A 136 3.22 8.95 2.97
CA MET A 136 3.04 10.21 2.22
C MET A 136 3.89 10.29 0.95
N LYS A 137 5.14 9.80 0.95
CA LYS A 137 5.96 9.73 -0.28
C LYS A 137 5.39 8.73 -1.30
N LEU A 138 4.82 7.62 -0.80
CA LEU A 138 4.15 6.63 -1.65
C LEU A 138 2.80 7.14 -2.16
N LEU A 139 2.07 7.90 -1.34
CA LEU A 139 0.87 8.63 -1.74
C LEU A 139 1.21 9.64 -2.83
N GLU A 140 2.29 10.40 -2.71
CA GLU A 140 2.74 11.34 -3.74
C GLU A 140 3.03 10.62 -5.06
N LYS A 141 3.79 9.51 -5.03
CA LYS A 141 4.04 8.68 -6.23
C LYS A 141 2.76 8.07 -6.81
N ALA A 142 1.84 7.57 -5.99
CA ALA A 142 0.56 7.01 -6.42
C ALA A 142 -0.37 8.09 -7.01
N VAL A 143 -0.38 9.29 -6.41
CA VAL A 143 -1.11 10.46 -6.91
C VAL A 143 -0.51 10.93 -8.23
N THR A 144 0.82 11.00 -8.36
CA THR A 144 1.48 11.34 -9.64
C THR A 144 1.14 10.31 -10.73
N ALA A 145 1.17 9.01 -10.42
CA ALA A 145 0.78 7.95 -11.35
C ALA A 145 -0.70 8.06 -11.77
N ALA A 146 -1.60 8.32 -10.82
CA ALA A 146 -3.02 8.53 -11.08
C ALA A 146 -3.34 9.83 -11.85
N GLN A 147 -2.50 10.86 -11.72
CA GLN A 147 -2.62 12.10 -12.47
C GLN A 147 -2.10 11.97 -13.91
N ASN A 148 -1.09 11.12 -14.14
CA ASN A 148 -0.51 10.88 -15.47
C ASN A 148 -1.30 9.86 -16.31
N SER A 149 -2.25 9.12 -15.75
CA SER A 149 -3.15 8.26 -16.53
C SER A 149 -4.12 9.03 -17.45
N ASN A 150 -4.15 10.37 -17.36
CA ASN A 150 -4.84 11.25 -18.32
C ASN A 150 -3.96 11.64 -19.54
N GLY A 151 -2.80 11.02 -19.70
CA GLY A 151 -1.96 11.19 -20.89
C GLY A 151 -0.49 11.37 -20.53
N VAL A 152 0.33 10.55 -21.18
CA VAL A 152 1.81 10.60 -21.30
C VAL A 152 2.61 9.83 -20.23
N GLU A 153 3.16 8.72 -20.72
CA GLU A 153 4.33 7.90 -20.31
C GLU A 153 4.46 7.35 -18.88
N ARG A 154 4.71 6.03 -18.83
CA ARG A 154 5.06 5.25 -17.62
C ARG A 154 6.57 5.11 -17.51
N PRO A 155 7.25 5.70 -16.51
CA PRO A 155 8.52 5.19 -16.05
C PRO A 155 8.26 4.22 -14.89
N TYR A 156 8.63 2.95 -15.08
CA TYR A 156 8.85 2.03 -13.98
C TYR A 156 9.91 2.63 -13.05
N LEU A 157 9.54 2.92 -11.79
CA LEU A 157 10.45 3.49 -10.79
C LEU A 157 10.71 2.43 -9.71
N THR A 158 11.57 1.48 -10.04
CA THR A 158 12.37 0.74 -9.06
C THR A 158 13.42 1.69 -8.47
N GLU A 159 13.66 1.56 -7.16
CA GLU A 159 14.69 2.24 -6.35
C GLU A 159 14.25 3.51 -5.59
N LEU A 160 14.00 3.33 -4.29
CA LEU A 160 14.61 4.06 -3.16
C LEU A 160 14.64 3.13 -1.93
#